data_AF-A0A0C1C6S2-F1
#
_entry.id   AF-A0A0C1C6S2-F1
#
_cell.length_a   1.000
_cell.length_b   1.000
_cell.length_c   1.000
_cell.angle_alpha   90.00
_cell.angle_beta   90.00
_cell.angle_gamma   90.00
#
_symmetry.space_group_name_H-M   'P 1'
#
loop_
_entity.id
_entity.type
_entity.pdbx_description
1 polymer ?
#
loop_
_entity_poly.entity_id
_entity_poly.type
_entity_poly.pdbx_seq_one_letter_code
_entity_poly.pdbx_strand_id
1 'polypeptide(L)'
;MFGVFGMLALAVTMFCMRSMQTEKIWEMTKNLIKIGFWGLNIGMGLMVILDLFPSGVLQLWDSIVNGYWHARHLNFIMSGFFHTLEWVRLGADMIFIVVGVIPTVSAIFITFMYGRKRDEEFVKSTR
;
A
#
# COMPACT_ATOMS: atom_id res chain seq x y z
N MET A 1 9.93 6.08 0.04
CA MET A 1 10.26 4.83 0.77
C MET A 1 9.49 3.65 0.23
N PHE A 2 8.15 3.66 0.35
CA PHE A 2 7.32 2.50 -0.02
C PHE A 2 7.38 2.10 -1.50
N GLY A 3 7.47 3.06 -2.43
CA GLY A 3 7.48 2.75 -3.88
C GLY A 3 8.61 1.84 -4.34
N VAL A 4 9.81 1.94 -3.76
CA VAL A 4 10.96 1.09 -4.14
C VAL A 4 11.11 -0.06 -3.15
N PHE A 5 11.35 0.25 -1.88
CA PHE A 5 11.63 -0.78 -0.87
C PHE A 5 10.40 -1.61 -0.52
N GLY A 6 9.20 -1.01 -0.50
CA GLY A 6 7.96 -1.74 -0.24
C GLY A 6 7.62 -2.72 -1.37
N MET A 7 7.76 -2.29 -2.62
CA MET A 7 7.52 -3.15 -3.78
C MET A 7 8.57 -4.28 -3.89
N LEU A 8 9.84 -4.01 -3.55
CA LEU A 8 10.87 -5.05 -3.46
C LEU A 8 10.54 -6.07 -2.35
N ALA A 9 10.15 -5.60 -1.16
CA ALA A 9 9.75 -6.49 -0.06
C ALA A 9 8.58 -7.38 -0.47
N LEU A 10 7.55 -6.83 -1.10
CA LEU A 10 6.41 -7.58 -1.63
C LEU A 10 6.85 -8.60 -2.69
N ALA A 11 7.73 -8.23 -3.62
CA ALA A 11 8.24 -9.15 -4.63
C ALA A 11 8.95 -10.36 -3.99
N VAL A 12 9.77 -10.13 -2.95
CA VAL A 12 10.46 -11.21 -2.23
C VAL A 12 9.46 -12.07 -1.45
N THR A 13 8.51 -11.48 -0.73
CA THR A 13 7.44 -12.23 -0.02
C THR A 13 6.67 -13.14 -0.98
N MET A 14 6.35 -12.62 -2.17
CA MET A 14 5.64 -13.34 -3.21
C MET A 14 6.46 -14.47 -3.83
N PHE A 15 7.77 -14.25 -4.00
CA PHE A 15 8.69 -15.29 -4.44
C PHE A 15 8.77 -16.44 -3.42
N CYS A 16 8.90 -16.13 -2.13
CA CYS A 16 8.87 -17.14 -1.06
C CYS A 16 7.53 -17.90 -1.04
N MET A 17 6.41 -17.18 -1.18
CA MET A 17 5.07 -17.76 -1.23
C MET A 17 4.93 -18.75 -2.41
N ARG A 18 5.43 -18.39 -3.59
CA ARG A 18 5.38 -19.22 -4.79
C ARG A 18 6.19 -20.51 -4.66
N SER A 19 7.27 -20.50 -3.87
CA SER A 19 8.08 -21.69 -3.58
C SER A 19 7.36 -22.68 -2.65
N MET A 20 6.49 -22.19 -1.76
CA MET A 20 5.77 -23.03 -0.79
C MET A 20 4.41 -23.54 -1.30
N GLN A 21 3.78 -22.86 -2.27
CA GLN A 21 2.43 -23.18 -2.73
C GLN A 21 2.36 -24.26 -3.83
N THR A 22 1.29 -25.06 -3.79
CA THR A 22 0.83 -25.95 -4.87
C THR A 22 0.03 -25.18 -5.92
N GLU A 23 0.02 -25.64 -7.18
CA GLU A 23 -0.65 -24.96 -8.31
C GLU A 23 -2.12 -24.61 -8.06
N LYS A 24 -2.87 -25.46 -7.35
CA LYS A 24 -4.29 -25.21 -7.03
C LYS A 24 -4.51 -23.95 -6.20
N ILE A 25 -3.63 -23.69 -5.23
CA ILE A 25 -3.73 -22.52 -4.33
C ILE A 25 -3.22 -21.27 -5.06
N TRP A 26 -2.22 -21.43 -5.92
CA TRP A 26 -1.68 -20.36 -6.74
C TRP A 26 -2.74 -19.76 -7.68
N GLU A 27 -3.56 -20.58 -8.35
CA GLU A 27 -4.62 -20.08 -9.23
C GLU A 27 -5.67 -19.23 -8.48
N MET A 28 -6.02 -19.61 -7.25
CA MET A 28 -6.92 -18.81 -6.41
C MET A 28 -6.28 -17.50 -5.96
N THR A 29 -5.01 -17.55 -5.56
CA THR A 29 -4.29 -16.40 -4.97
C THR A 29 -3.89 -15.37 -6.03
N LYS A 30 -3.60 -15.82 -7.27
CA LYS A 30 -3.11 -14.98 -8.39
C LYS A 30 -4.00 -13.77 -8.66
N ASN A 31 -5.32 -13.93 -8.61
CA ASN A 31 -6.25 -12.84 -8.86
C ASN A 31 -6.24 -11.79 -7.74
N LEU A 32 -6.17 -12.22 -6.48
CA LEU A 32 -6.08 -11.33 -5.31
C LEU A 32 -4.78 -10.53 -5.32
N ILE A 33 -3.67 -11.19 -5.67
CA ILE A 33 -2.35 -10.58 -5.82
C ILE A 33 -2.37 -9.49 -6.90
N LYS A 34 -2.96 -9.79 -8.07
CA LYS A 34 -3.02 -8.84 -9.18
C LYS A 34 -3.81 -7.58 -8.81
N ILE A 35 -4.92 -7.76 -8.09
CA ILE A 35 -5.74 -6.65 -7.56
C ILE A 35 -4.93 -5.86 -6.54
N GLY A 36 -4.30 -6.53 -5.57
CA GLY A 36 -3.46 -5.89 -4.56
C GLY A 36 -2.30 -5.09 -5.17
N PHE A 37 -1.60 -5.66 -6.16
CA PHE A 37 -0.51 -5.00 -6.86
C PHE A 37 -0.97 -3.71 -7.55
N TRP A 38 -2.08 -3.76 -8.29
CA TRP A 38 -2.63 -2.58 -8.94
C TRP A 38 -3.16 -1.56 -7.93
N GLY A 39 -3.83 -2.01 -6.87
CA GLY A 39 -4.33 -1.15 -5.80
C GLY A 39 -3.21 -0.40 -5.05
N LEU A 40 -2.10 -1.09 -4.76
CA LEU A 40 -0.94 -0.46 -4.12
C LEU A 40 -0.28 0.59 -5.01
N ASN A 41 -0.11 0.32 -6.31
CA ASN A 41 0.50 1.28 -7.24
C ASN A 41 -0.42 2.47 -7.52
N ILE A 42 -1.71 2.23 -7.78
CA ILE A 42 -2.69 3.30 -8.00
C ILE A 42 -2.86 4.14 -6.73
N GLY A 43 -3.04 3.51 -5.57
CA GLY A 43 -3.20 4.22 -4.30
C GLY A 43 -2.00 5.11 -3.96
N MET A 44 -0.79 4.57 -4.12
CA MET A 44 0.45 5.36 -3.94
C MET A 44 0.55 6.51 -4.93
N GLY A 45 0.24 6.26 -6.21
CA GLY A 45 0.25 7.31 -7.23
C GLY A 45 -0.75 8.43 -6.93
N LEU A 46 -1.96 8.08 -6.52
CA LEU A 46 -3.01 9.04 -6.14
C LEU A 46 -2.58 9.92 -4.97
N MET A 47 -2.01 9.34 -3.91
CA MET A 47 -1.55 10.13 -2.74
C MET A 47 -0.51 11.17 -3.12
N VAL A 48 0.46 10.77 -3.96
CA VAL A 48 1.54 11.66 -4.37
C VAL A 48 0.99 12.79 -5.25
N ILE A 49 0.12 12.48 -6.20
CA ILE A 49 -0.38 13.46 -7.17
C ILE A 49 -1.41 14.40 -6.55
N LEU A 50 -2.32 13.90 -5.73
CA LEU A 50 -3.46 14.66 -5.25
C LEU A 50 -3.19 15.48 -3.98
N ASP A 51 -2.28 15.02 -3.12
CA ASP A 51 -1.99 15.68 -1.85
C ASP A 51 -0.54 16.18 -1.83
N LEU A 52 0.42 15.26 -1.93
CA LEU A 52 1.82 15.57 -1.67
C LEU A 52 2.39 16.61 -2.65
N PHE A 53 2.04 16.49 -3.94
CA PHE A 53 2.49 17.39 -4.98
C PHE A 53 1.91 18.80 -4.85
N PRO A 54 0.57 19.02 -4.83
CA PRO A 54 0.01 20.37 -4.69
C PRO A 54 0.37 21.02 -3.35
N SER A 55 0.35 20.27 -2.25
CA SER A 55 0.78 20.76 -0.94
C SER A 55 2.25 21.19 -0.96
N GLY A 56 3.13 20.39 -1.57
CA GLY A 56 4.55 20.70 -1.70
C GLY A 56 4.83 21.93 -2.56
N VAL A 57 4.12 22.10 -3.69
CA VAL A 57 4.26 23.28 -4.56
C VAL A 57 3.80 24.55 -3.85
N LEU A 58 2.66 24.50 -3.14
CA LEU A 58 2.16 25.64 -2.37
C LEU A 58 3.11 26.03 -1.23
N GLN A 59 3.63 25.04 -0.50
CA GLN A 59 4.62 25.27 0.57
C GLN A 59 5.93 25.87 0.03
N LEU A 60 6.38 25.42 -1.14
CA LEU A 60 7.57 25.96 -1.79
C LEU A 60 7.36 27.41 -2.22
N TRP A 61 6.23 27.71 -2.87
CA TRP A 61 5.91 29.07 -3.32
C TRP A 61 5.84 30.05 -2.15
N ASP A 62 5.18 29.68 -1.06
CA ASP A 62 5.07 30.55 0.11
C ASP A 62 6.42 30.75 0.82
N SER A 63 7.28 29.72 0.85
CA SER A 63 8.65 29.84 1.37
C SER A 63 9.51 30.83 0.57
N ILE A 64 9.29 30.94 -0.74
CA ILE A 64 10.02 31.86 -1.63
C ILE A 64 9.55 33.30 -1.44
N VAL A 65 8.23 33.51 -1.30
CA VAL A 65 7.64 34.86 -1.24
C VAL A 65 7.76 35.47 0.17
N ASN A 66 7.45 34.70 1.21
CA ASN A 66 7.30 35.21 2.58
C ASN A 66 8.41 34.72 3.54
N GLY A 67 9.35 33.92 3.04
CA GLY A 67 10.43 33.33 3.82
C GLY A 67 10.02 32.05 4.56
N TYR A 68 10.99 31.19 4.85
CA TYR A 68 10.79 29.84 5.41
C TYR A 68 10.07 29.82 6.78
N TRP A 69 10.16 30.93 7.53
CA TRP A 69 9.47 31.12 8.80
C TRP A 69 7.94 31.26 8.62
N HIS A 70 7.48 31.81 7.50
CA HIS A 70 6.06 32.00 7.22
C HIS A 70 5.37 30.72 6.74
N ALA A 71 6.06 29.92 5.92
CA ALA A 71 5.55 28.65 5.40
C ALA A 71 5.33 27.56 6.47
N ARG A 72 5.87 27.73 7.70
CA ARG A 72 5.61 26.85 8.85
C ARG A 72 4.65 27.43 9.89
N HIS A 73 4.11 28.63 9.69
CA HIS A 73 3.18 29.21 10.66
C HIS A 73 1.83 28.49 10.65
N LEU A 74 1.29 28.27 11.86
CA LEU A 74 0.06 27.51 12.10
C LEU A 74 -1.15 28.06 11.32
N ASN A 75 -1.18 29.37 11.08
CA ASN A 75 -2.24 30.03 10.32
C ASN A 75 -2.26 29.67 8.83
N PHE A 76 -1.13 29.28 8.24
CA PHE A 76 -1.07 28.86 6.83
C PHE A 76 -1.50 27.40 6.69
N ILE A 77 -1.07 26.53 7.60
CA ILE A 77 -1.44 25.10 7.66
C ILE A 77 -2.93 24.92 8.01
N MET A 78 -3.49 25.80 8.84
CA MET A 78 -4.91 25.77 9.24
C MET A 78 -5.82 26.48 8.23
N SER A 79 -5.27 27.06 7.15
CA SER A 79 -6.07 27.68 6.10
C SER A 79 -6.81 26.63 5.27
N GLY A 80 -8.07 26.91 4.91
CA GLY A 80 -9.05 25.91 4.44
C GLY A 80 -8.68 25.10 3.19
N PHE A 81 -7.65 25.49 2.43
CA PHE A 81 -7.18 24.72 1.27
C PHE A 81 -6.43 23.44 1.68
N PHE A 82 -5.70 23.46 2.79
CA PHE A 82 -5.05 22.26 3.35
C PHE A 82 -6.07 21.25 3.88
N HIS A 83 -7.18 21.73 4.44
CA HIS A 83 -8.25 20.85 4.90
C HIS A 83 -8.87 20.05 3.75
N THR A 84 -9.12 20.69 2.59
CA THR A 84 -9.63 19.99 1.40
C THR A 84 -8.63 18.96 0.86
N LEU A 85 -7.34 19.28 0.85
CA LEU A 85 -6.29 18.34 0.44
C LEU A 85 -6.20 17.14 1.40
N GLU A 86 -6.36 17.36 2.71
CA GLU A 86 -6.38 16.30 3.71
C GLU A 86 -7.56 15.34 3.50
N TRP A 87 -8.75 15.85 3.18
CA TRP A 87 -9.90 15.00 2.84
C TRP A 87 -9.67 14.17 1.57
N VAL A 88 -9.05 14.75 0.55
CA VAL A 88 -8.71 14.03 -0.69
C VAL A 88 -7.65 12.95 -0.41
N ARG A 89 -6.68 13.26 0.46
CA ARG A 89 -5.67 12.31 0.91
C ARG A 89 -6.30 11.12 1.62
N LEU A 90 -7.23 11.34 2.55
CA LEU A 90 -7.96 10.28 3.24
C LEU A 90 -8.69 9.35 2.25
N GLY A 91 -9.24 9.91 1.17
CA GLY A 91 -9.84 9.12 0.09
C GLY A 91 -8.81 8.23 -0.63
N ALA A 92 -7.64 8.78 -0.96
CA ALA A 92 -6.55 8.02 -1.58
C ALA A 92 -5.98 6.93 -0.64
N ASP A 93 -5.85 7.24 0.65
CA ASP A 93 -5.46 6.31 1.71
C ASP A 93 -6.44 5.14 1.82
N MET A 94 -7.75 5.41 1.73
CA MET A 94 -8.76 4.35 1.70
C MET A 94 -8.61 3.43 0.49
N ILE A 95 -8.37 3.97 -0.72
CA ILE A 95 -8.14 3.14 -1.91
C ILE A 95 -6.91 2.24 -1.72
N PHE A 96 -5.82 2.79 -1.19
CA PHE A 96 -4.58 2.05 -0.98
C PHE A 96 -4.76 0.91 0.02
N ILE A 97 -5.48 1.15 1.12
CA ILE A 97 -5.74 0.13 2.14
C ILE A 97 -6.71 -0.93 1.60
N VAL A 98 -7.85 -0.50 1.08
CA VAL A 98 -8.96 -1.41 0.72
C VAL A 98 -8.65 -2.24 -0.51
N VAL A 99 -8.04 -1.64 -1.53
CA VAL A 99 -7.78 -2.30 -2.82
C VAL A 99 -6.36 -2.85 -2.89
N GLY A 100 -5.40 -2.24 -2.18
CA GLY A 100 -4.00 -2.66 -2.21
C GLY A 100 -3.63 -3.61 -1.07
N VAL A 101 -3.74 -3.14 0.17
CA VAL A 101 -3.22 -3.84 1.36
C VAL A 101 -4.10 -5.05 1.71
N ILE A 102 -5.42 -4.90 1.77
CA ILE A 102 -6.33 -5.98 2.17
C ILE A 102 -6.21 -7.21 1.24
N PRO A 103 -6.25 -7.08 -0.10
CA PRO A 103 -6.11 -8.23 -0.98
C PRO A 103 -4.74 -8.92 -0.84
N THR A 104 -3.68 -8.12 -0.68
CA THR A 104 -2.32 -8.65 -0.51
C THR A 104 -2.16 -9.41 0.81
N VAL A 105 -2.68 -8.88 1.92
CA VAL A 105 -2.65 -9.55 3.22
C VAL A 105 -3.53 -10.80 3.23
N SER A 106 -4.72 -10.73 2.63
CA SER A 106 -5.61 -11.89 2.53
C SER A 106 -4.97 -13.03 1.72
N ALA A 107 -4.26 -12.72 0.63
CA ALA A 107 -3.49 -13.70 -0.15
C ALA A 107 -2.40 -14.40 0.69
N ILE A 108 -1.65 -13.63 1.49
CA ILE A 108 -0.65 -14.19 2.41
C ILE A 108 -1.32 -15.08 3.47
N PHE A 109 -2.43 -14.61 4.06
CA PHE A 109 -3.15 -15.33 5.09
C PHE A 109 -3.72 -16.67 4.60
N ILE A 110 -4.36 -16.67 3.42
CA ILE A 110 -4.85 -17.89 2.77
C ILE A 110 -3.68 -18.86 2.55
N THR A 111 -2.55 -18.37 2.06
CA THR A 111 -1.37 -19.22 1.85
C THR A 111 -0.89 -19.89 3.12
N PHE A 112 -0.79 -19.13 4.22
CA PHE A 112 -0.35 -19.64 5.50
C PHE A 112 -1.31 -20.71 6.05
N MET A 113 -2.62 -20.46 5.97
CA MET A 113 -3.66 -21.39 6.41
C MET A 113 -3.64 -22.71 5.64
N TYR A 114 -3.42 -22.67 4.33
CA TYR A 114 -3.34 -23.88 3.49
C TYR A 114 -2.00 -24.61 3.63
N GLY A 115 -0.90 -23.89 3.85
CA GLY A 115 0.41 -24.49 4.16
C GLY A 115 0.34 -25.37 5.41
N ARG A 116 -0.31 -24.89 6.47
CA ARG A 116 -0.49 -25.63 7.73
C ARG A 116 -1.27 -26.94 7.56
N LYS A 117 -2.30 -26.96 6.71
CA LYS A 117 -3.09 -28.18 6.43
C LYS A 117 -2.27 -29.26 5.73
N ARG A 118 -1.30 -28.88 4.88
CA ARG A 118 -0.41 -29.83 4.19
C ARG A 118 0.47 -30.59 5.17
N ASP A 119 0.98 -29.89 6.18
CA ASP A 119 1.84 -30.51 7.20
C ASP A 119 1.07 -31.48 8.09
N GLU A 120 -0.20 -31.16 8.40
CA GLU A 120 -1.10 -32.06 9.14
C GLU A 120 -1.40 -33.37 8.36
N GLU A 121 -1.64 -33.29 7.04
CA GLU A 121 -1.85 -34.48 6.20
C GLU A 121 -0.58 -35.33 6.07
N PHE A 122 0.59 -34.69 5.96
CA PHE A 122 1.87 -35.41 5.84
C PHE A 122 2.16 -36.23 7.11
N VAL A 123 1.96 -35.65 8.30
CA VAL A 123 2.15 -36.32 9.60
C VAL A 123 1.16 -37.48 9.79
N LYS A 124 -0.06 -37.36 9.27
CA LYS A 124 -1.07 -38.44 9.34
C LYS A 124 -0.76 -39.63 8.44
N SER A 125 -0.06 -39.41 7.33
CA SER A 125 0.33 -40.46 6.36
C SER A 125 1.54 -41.28 6.82
N THR A 126 2.38 -40.72 7.71
CA THR A 126 3.58 -41.39 8.24
C THR A 126 3.33 -42.21 9.51
N ARG A 127 2.08 -42.28 10.00
CA ARG A 127 1.64 -43.11 11.12
C ARG A 127 0.75 -44.24 10.64
#